data_AF-A0A946FC09-F1
#
_entry.id   AF-A0A946FC09-F1
#
_cell.length_a   1.000
_cell.length_b   1.000
_cell.length_c   1.000
_cell.angle_alpha   90.00
_cell.angle_beta   90.00
_cell.angle_gamma   90.00
#
_symmetry.space_group_name_H-M   'P 1'
#
loop_
_entity.id
_entity.type
_entity.pdbx_description
1 polymer ?
#
loop_
_entity_poly.entity_id
_entity_poly.type
_entity_poly.pdbx_seq_one_letter_code
_entity_poly.pdbx_strand_id
1 'polypeptide(L)'
;MSIDSTTMPFLVQLKNPIRVDPVLLLIVATLILGGLVVLASASISIGDNTSNDPFFYVSRQAFAAILGCAAGFVCLFIPIRFWFSTGPLMLLIAFALLLVVLVPGVGHTANGSTRWIRLGVINLQASDPARLCLMIYLAGYLVRQNKSVR
;
A
#
# COMPACT_ATOMS: atom_id res chain seq x y z
N MET A 1 -37.92 20.66 0.75
CA MET A 1 -37.95 19.53 -0.20
C MET A 1 -36.67 18.74 0.00
N SER A 2 -36.71 17.69 0.82
CA SER A 2 -35.52 16.91 1.22
C SER A 2 -35.12 16.02 0.05
N ILE A 3 -34.06 16.41 -0.67
CA ILE A 3 -33.54 15.62 -1.79
C ILE A 3 -32.85 14.40 -1.19
N ASP A 4 -33.47 13.24 -1.36
CA ASP A 4 -32.93 11.96 -0.93
C ASP A 4 -31.59 11.66 -1.64
N SER A 5 -30.55 11.43 -0.86
CA SER A 5 -29.15 11.27 -1.31
C SER A 5 -28.88 10.00 -2.12
N THR A 6 -29.91 9.15 -2.30
CA THR A 6 -29.83 7.83 -2.93
C THR A 6 -29.92 7.85 -4.45
N THR A 7 -30.41 8.95 -5.06
CA THR A 7 -30.64 9.05 -6.51
C THR A 7 -29.59 9.86 -7.28
N MET A 8 -28.55 10.36 -6.60
CA MET A 8 -27.57 11.24 -7.24
C MET A 8 -26.57 10.46 -8.12
N PRO A 9 -26.34 10.88 -9.38
CA PRO A 9 -25.37 10.25 -10.27
C PRO A 9 -23.95 10.36 -9.71
N PHE A 10 -23.11 9.35 -9.96
CA PHE A 10 -21.73 9.21 -9.47
C PHE A 10 -20.89 10.50 -9.56
N LEU A 11 -21.09 11.30 -10.62
CA LEU A 11 -20.37 12.54 -10.86
C LEU A 11 -20.62 13.63 -9.80
N VAL A 12 -21.78 13.63 -9.12
CA VAL A 12 -22.16 14.69 -8.16
C VAL A 12 -21.57 14.46 -6.76
N GLN A 13 -21.15 13.23 -6.43
CA GLN A 13 -20.53 12.90 -5.12
C GLN A 13 -19.06 13.34 -5.00
N LEU A 14 -18.45 13.84 -6.08
CA LEU A 14 -17.08 14.37 -6.08
C LEU A 14 -16.98 15.77 -5.43
N LYS A 15 -18.10 16.37 -5.03
CA LYS A 15 -18.15 17.71 -4.45
C LYS A 15 -17.81 17.75 -2.94
N ASN A 16 -17.06 16.77 -2.44
CA ASN A 16 -16.46 16.88 -1.11
C ASN A 16 -14.99 17.29 -1.28
N PRO A 17 -14.56 18.45 -0.76
CA PRO A 17 -13.14 18.78 -0.76
C PRO A 17 -12.40 17.67 0.00
N ILE A 18 -11.30 17.18 -0.58
CA ILE A 18 -10.43 16.20 0.09
C ILE A 18 -9.92 16.88 1.36
N ARG A 19 -10.45 16.47 2.52
CA ARG A 19 -10.00 16.94 3.82
C ARG A 19 -8.80 16.11 4.22
N VAL A 20 -7.62 16.64 3.95
CA VAL A 20 -6.36 16.01 4.38
C VAL A 20 -6.04 16.49 5.79
N ASP A 21 -5.71 15.55 6.68
CA ASP A 21 -5.22 15.88 8.02
C ASP A 21 -3.74 16.30 7.93
N PRO A 22 -3.41 17.59 8.18
CA PRO A 22 -2.05 18.08 8.08
C PRO A 22 -1.12 17.49 9.16
N VAL A 23 -1.66 17.11 10.32
CA VAL A 23 -0.88 16.50 11.40
C VAL A 23 -0.42 15.10 10.99
N LEU A 24 -1.34 14.30 10.43
CA LEU A 24 -1.00 12.97 9.91
C LEU A 24 0.04 13.07 8.79
N LEU A 25 -0.12 13.99 7.85
CA LEU A 25 0.86 14.22 6.80
C LEU A 25 2.24 14.59 7.35
N LEU A 26 2.30 15.49 8.33
CA LEU A 26 3.55 15.91 8.95
C LEU A 26 4.25 14.75 9.67
N ILE A 27 3.48 13.91 10.38
CA ILE A 27 4.01 12.70 11.02
C ILE A 27 4.60 11.77 9.95
N VAL A 28 3.85 11.45 8.90
CA VAL A 28 4.31 10.57 7.81
C VAL A 28 5.57 11.11 7.14
N ALA A 29 5.60 12.41 6.82
CA ALA A 29 6.77 13.06 6.23
C ALA A 29 8.00 12.98 7.14
N THR A 30 7.82 13.21 8.44
CA THR A 30 8.89 13.13 9.44
C THR A 30 9.42 11.71 9.56
N LEU A 31 8.56 10.69 9.55
CA LEU A 31 8.98 9.28 9.58
C LEU A 31 9.76 8.88 8.32
N ILE A 32 9.33 9.31 7.14
CA ILE A 32 10.02 9.01 5.87
C ILE A 32 11.39 9.68 5.85
N LEU A 33 11.47 10.98 6.14
CA LEU A 33 12.73 11.73 6.14
C LEU A 33 13.68 11.25 7.23
N GLY A 34 13.19 11.06 8.45
CA GLY A 34 13.97 10.52 9.56
C GLY A 34 14.51 9.12 9.26
N GLY A 35 13.69 8.25 8.69
CA GLY A 35 14.11 6.92 8.25
C GLY A 35 15.21 6.96 7.18
N LEU A 36 15.11 7.88 6.22
CA LEU A 36 16.15 8.08 5.20
C LEU A 36 17.46 8.59 5.81
N VAL A 37 17.41 9.50 6.78
CA VAL A 37 18.61 10.01 7.48
C VAL A 37 19.30 8.89 8.26
N VAL A 38 18.53 8.09 9.02
CA VAL A 38 19.07 6.94 9.75
C VAL A 38 19.68 5.91 8.80
N LEU A 39 18.99 5.61 7.69
CA LEU A 39 19.50 4.69 6.68
C LEU A 39 20.78 5.21 6.02
N ALA A 40 20.85 6.50 5.70
CA ALA A 40 22.06 7.11 5.14
C ALA A 40 23.24 6.99 6.11
N SER A 41 23.04 7.28 7.39
CA SER A 41 24.07 7.12 8.43
C SER A 41 24.55 5.68 8.56
N ALA A 42 23.64 4.71 8.58
CA ALA A 42 23.98 3.29 8.67
C ALA A 42 24.60 2.72 7.37
N SER A 43 24.24 3.26 6.20
CA SER A 43 24.75 2.77 4.92
C SER A 43 26.20 3.20 4.68
N ILE A 44 26.61 4.37 5.17
CA ILE A 44 27.98 4.86 5.05
C ILE A 44 28.97 3.93 5.78
N SER A 45 28.60 3.37 6.95
CA SER A 45 29.47 2.45 7.68
C SER A 45 29.60 1.06 7.04
N ILE A 46 28.64 0.67 6.21
CA ILE A 46 28.61 -0.62 5.50
C ILE A 46 29.22 -0.50 4.09
N GLY A 47 29.08 0.67 3.45
CA GLY A 47 29.57 0.99 2.11
C GLY A 47 31.08 0.84 1.96
N ASP A 48 31.86 1.07 3.03
CA ASP A 48 33.32 0.90 3.03
C ASP A 48 33.77 -0.57 2.82
N ASN A 49 32.91 -1.56 3.01
CA ASN A 49 33.33 -2.96 3.06
C ASN A 49 32.89 -3.85 1.89
N THR A 50 31.92 -3.47 1.04
CA THR A 50 31.37 -4.44 0.05
C THR A 50 30.81 -3.85 -1.25
N SER A 51 30.55 -2.55 -1.37
CA SER A 51 29.91 -1.97 -2.55
C SER A 51 30.49 -0.60 -2.90
N ASN A 52 31.05 -0.48 -4.11
CA ASN A 52 31.69 0.72 -4.68
C ASN A 52 30.81 2.01 -4.73
N ASP A 53 29.63 2.02 -4.10
CA ASP A 53 28.75 3.19 -3.98
C ASP A 53 28.03 3.20 -2.61
N PRO A 54 28.42 4.09 -1.67
CA PRO A 54 27.80 4.23 -0.35
C PRO A 54 26.31 4.61 -0.39
N PHE A 55 25.83 5.19 -1.50
CA PHE A 55 24.46 5.69 -1.63
C PHE A 55 23.49 4.68 -2.25
N PHE A 56 23.95 3.47 -2.59
CA PHE A 56 23.13 2.46 -3.26
C PHE A 56 21.84 2.12 -2.49
N TYR A 57 21.93 1.91 -1.17
CA TYR A 57 20.76 1.59 -0.33
C TYR A 57 19.81 2.77 -0.15
N VAL A 58 20.37 3.97 0.00
CA VAL A 58 19.60 5.22 0.17
C VAL A 58 18.80 5.53 -1.09
N SER A 59 19.43 5.42 -2.27
CA SER A 59 18.78 5.65 -3.56
C SER A 59 17.59 4.72 -3.77
N ARG A 60 17.74 3.44 -3.45
CA ARG A 60 16.67 2.44 -3.56
C ARG A 60 15.51 2.70 -2.59
N GLN A 61 15.82 3.09 -1.35
CA GLN A 61 14.81 3.46 -0.37
C GLN A 61 14.08 4.75 -0.75
N ALA A 62 14.78 5.74 -1.27
CA ALA A 62 14.20 6.99 -1.76
C ALA A 62 13.26 6.73 -2.94
N PHE A 63 13.67 5.88 -3.89
CA PHE A 63 12.81 5.45 -5.01
C PHE A 63 11.55 4.74 -4.51
N ALA A 64 11.68 3.81 -3.56
CA ALA A 64 10.53 3.14 -2.95
C ALA A 64 9.59 4.10 -2.20
N ALA A 65 10.14 5.09 -1.49
CA ALA A 65 9.36 6.12 -0.81
C ALA A 65 8.57 6.98 -1.81
N ILE A 66 9.18 7.40 -2.92
CA ILE A 66 8.51 8.15 -3.98
C ILE A 66 7.38 7.32 -4.60
N LEU A 67 7.64 6.05 -4.91
CA LEU A 67 6.64 5.14 -5.46
C LEU A 67 5.45 4.96 -4.49
N GLY A 68 5.72 4.82 -3.19
CA GLY A 68 4.70 4.74 -2.15
C GLY A 68 3.88 6.02 -2.00
N CYS A 69 4.53 7.19 -2.01
CA CYS A 69 3.85 8.49 -1.99
C CYS A 69 2.97 8.69 -3.23
N ALA A 70 3.44 8.30 -4.42
CA ALA A 70 2.66 8.37 -5.64
C ALA A 70 1.44 7.44 -5.58
N ALA A 71 1.61 6.21 -5.12
CA ALA A 71 0.50 5.27 -4.92
C ALA A 71 -0.52 5.80 -3.90
N GLY A 72 -0.06 6.36 -2.77
CA GLY A 72 -0.91 6.99 -1.77
C GLY A 72 -1.68 8.20 -2.32
N PHE A 73 -1.02 9.03 -3.13
CA PHE A 73 -1.65 10.17 -3.80
C PHE A 73 -2.76 9.71 -4.75
N VAL A 74 -2.52 8.69 -5.58
CA VAL A 74 -3.55 8.11 -6.46
C VAL A 74 -4.74 7.57 -5.64
N CYS A 75 -4.48 6.91 -4.50
CA CYS A 75 -5.53 6.41 -3.62
C CYS A 75 -6.46 7.52 -3.08
N LEU A 76 -5.97 8.75 -2.89
CA LEU A 76 -6.81 9.88 -2.46
C LEU A 76 -7.87 10.27 -3.49
N PHE A 77 -7.64 9.99 -4.77
CA PHE A 77 -8.61 10.28 -5.84
C PHE A 77 -9.62 9.14 -6.05
N ILE A 78 -9.41 7.96 -5.46
CA ILE A 78 -10.30 6.82 -5.63
C ILE A 78 -11.44 6.93 -4.60
N PRO A 79 -12.71 7.03 -5.04
CA PRO A 79 -13.83 7.21 -4.12
C PRO A 79 -14.01 6.00 -3.22
N ILE A 80 -14.33 6.23 -1.94
CA ILE A 80 -14.48 5.18 -0.92
C ILE A 80 -15.49 4.08 -1.35
N ARG A 81 -16.52 4.45 -2.12
CA ARG A 81 -17.53 3.53 -2.66
C ARG A 81 -16.94 2.45 -3.57
N PHE A 82 -15.90 2.78 -4.34
CA PHE A 82 -15.21 1.82 -5.20
C PHE A 82 -14.57 0.72 -4.35
N TRP A 83 -13.86 1.09 -3.29
CA TRP A 83 -13.22 0.15 -2.37
C TRP A 83 -14.25 -0.78 -1.68
N PHE A 84 -15.41 -0.25 -1.29
CA PHE A 84 -16.49 -1.05 -0.69
C PHE A 84 -17.13 -2.04 -1.67
N SER A 85 -17.35 -1.63 -2.92
CA SER A 85 -17.98 -2.46 -3.95
C SER A 85 -17.04 -3.57 -4.43
N THR A 86 -15.75 -3.25 -4.60
CA THR A 86 -14.71 -4.19 -5.07
C THR A 86 -14.17 -5.08 -3.93
N GLY A 87 -14.66 -4.92 -2.69
CA GLY A 87 -14.18 -5.67 -1.52
C GLY A 87 -14.09 -7.19 -1.70
N PRO A 88 -15.15 -7.89 -2.15
CA PRO A 88 -15.09 -9.35 -2.39
C PRO A 88 -14.05 -9.74 -3.45
N LEU A 89 -13.87 -8.90 -4.48
CA LEU A 89 -12.87 -9.12 -5.52
C LEU A 89 -11.44 -8.93 -4.97
N MET A 90 -11.23 -7.95 -4.09
CA MET A 90 -9.96 -7.76 -3.37
C MET A 90 -9.57 -8.98 -2.53
N LEU A 91 -10.53 -9.69 -1.94
CA LEU A 91 -10.26 -10.94 -1.23
C LEU A 91 -9.73 -12.02 -2.19
N LEU A 92 -10.36 -12.17 -3.36
CA LEU A 92 -9.90 -13.12 -4.39
C LEU A 92 -8.50 -12.76 -4.87
N ILE A 93 -8.22 -11.47 -5.11
CA ILE A 93 -6.87 -10.98 -5.43
C ILE A 93 -5.89 -11.34 -4.32
N ALA A 94 -6.23 -11.14 -3.05
CA ALA A 94 -5.35 -11.47 -1.92
C ALA A 94 -4.97 -12.95 -1.90
N PHE A 95 -5.95 -13.85 -2.06
CA PHE A 95 -5.70 -15.29 -2.15
C PHE A 95 -4.88 -15.66 -3.39
N ALA A 96 -5.23 -15.10 -4.55
CA ALA A 96 -4.48 -15.34 -5.79
C ALA A 96 -3.01 -14.93 -5.62
N LEU A 97 -2.74 -13.79 -4.99
CA LEU A 97 -1.39 -13.30 -4.78
C LEU A 97 -0.57 -14.19 -3.84
N LEU A 98 -1.21 -14.74 -2.80
CA LEU A 98 -0.60 -15.72 -1.89
C LEU A 98 -0.31 -17.05 -2.60
N LEU A 99 -1.22 -17.51 -3.47
CA LEU A 99 -1.03 -18.73 -4.26
C LEU A 99 0.08 -18.56 -5.31
N VAL A 100 0.18 -17.39 -5.95
CA VAL A 100 1.21 -17.10 -6.96
C VAL A 100 2.62 -17.20 -6.39
N VAL A 101 2.84 -16.80 -5.13
CA VAL A 101 4.16 -16.97 -4.48
C VAL A 101 4.52 -18.42 -4.23
N LEU A 102 3.52 -19.31 -4.12
CA LEU A 102 3.74 -20.73 -3.91
C LEU A 102 4.10 -21.46 -5.22
N VAL A 103 3.88 -20.83 -6.38
CA VAL A 103 4.24 -21.41 -7.68
C VAL A 103 5.76 -21.45 -7.83
N PRO A 104 6.36 -22.64 -7.99
CA PRO A 104 7.80 -22.77 -8.17
C PRO A 104 8.23 -22.07 -9.47
N GLY A 105 9.17 -21.13 -9.35
CA GLY A 105 9.66 -20.30 -10.47
C GLY A 105 9.30 -18.80 -10.35
N VAL A 106 8.28 -18.42 -9.57
CA VAL A 106 7.91 -17.01 -9.33
C VAL A 106 8.47 -16.50 -8.00
N GLY A 107 8.42 -17.33 -6.97
CA GLY A 107 8.92 -16.99 -5.65
C GLY A 107 10.44 -17.08 -5.56
N HIS A 108 11.08 -15.98 -5.19
CA HIS A 108 12.49 -15.94 -4.83
C HIS A 108 12.68 -16.34 -3.36
N THR A 109 13.57 -17.30 -3.13
CA THR A 109 13.99 -17.73 -1.80
C THR A 109 15.01 -16.75 -1.24
N ALA A 110 14.65 -16.03 -0.17
CA ALA A 110 15.60 -15.26 0.63
C ALA A 110 15.55 -15.80 2.07
N ASN A 111 16.71 -16.00 2.71
CA ASN A 111 16.83 -16.55 4.07
C ASN A 111 16.06 -17.86 4.29
N GLY A 112 16.07 -18.78 3.32
CA GLY A 112 15.41 -20.09 3.42
C GLY A 112 13.89 -20.08 3.25
N SER A 113 13.26 -18.94 2.91
CA SER A 113 11.81 -18.85 2.68
C SER A 113 11.45 -18.21 1.34
N THR A 114 10.60 -18.89 0.59
CA THR A 114 10.01 -18.39 -0.69
C THR A 114 8.87 -17.42 -0.39
N ARG A 115 9.17 -16.12 -0.26
CA ARG A 115 8.16 -15.08 0.08
C ARG A 115 8.25 -13.82 -0.79
N TRP A 116 9.31 -13.69 -1.56
CA TRP A 116 9.62 -12.46 -2.29
C TRP A 116 9.41 -12.67 -3.78
N ILE A 117 8.68 -11.77 -4.42
CA ILE A 117 8.59 -11.71 -5.87
C ILE A 117 9.63 -10.69 -6.33
N ARG A 118 10.65 -11.16 -7.06
CA ARG A 118 11.66 -10.28 -7.67
C ARG A 118 11.09 -9.72 -8.97
N LEU A 119 10.64 -8.46 -8.94
CA LEU A 119 10.15 -7.74 -10.13
C LEU A 119 11.29 -6.95 -10.81
N GLY A 120 12.51 -7.51 -10.80
CA GLY A 120 13.72 -6.87 -11.30
C GLY A 120 14.26 -5.79 -10.36
N VAL A 121 13.63 -4.61 -10.34
CA VAL A 121 14.10 -3.43 -9.59
C VAL A 121 13.58 -3.39 -8.14
N ILE A 122 12.38 -3.92 -7.92
CA ILE A 122 11.74 -3.99 -6.61
C ILE A 122 11.55 -5.43 -6.18
N ASN A 123 11.78 -5.68 -4.89
CA ASN A 123 11.43 -6.93 -4.25
C ASN A 123 10.10 -6.70 -3.55
N LEU A 124 9.02 -7.27 -4.09
CA LEU A 124 7.70 -7.11 -3.51
C LEU A 124 7.33 -8.37 -2.74
N GLN A 125 6.99 -8.19 -1.46
CA GLN A 125 6.51 -9.29 -0.63
C GLN A 125 5.01 -9.43 -0.86
N ALA A 126 4.56 -10.55 -1.44
CA ALA A 126 3.14 -10.71 -1.79
C ALA A 126 2.19 -10.62 -0.60
N SER A 127 2.65 -10.94 0.61
CA SER A 127 1.83 -10.83 1.81
C SER A 127 1.44 -9.39 2.17
N ASP A 128 2.21 -8.39 1.76
CA ASP A 128 1.93 -6.98 2.08
C ASP A 128 0.68 -6.46 1.37
N PRO A 129 0.58 -6.48 0.02
CA PRO A 129 -0.64 -6.11 -0.67
C PRO A 129 -1.80 -7.08 -0.37
N ALA A 130 -1.54 -8.38 -0.17
CA ALA A 130 -2.59 -9.32 0.23
C ALA A 130 -3.22 -8.93 1.59
N ARG A 131 -2.41 -8.48 2.55
CA ARG A 131 -2.91 -7.97 3.84
C ARG A 131 -3.75 -6.72 3.65
N LEU A 132 -3.34 -5.77 2.81
CA LEU A 132 -4.12 -4.57 2.51
C LEU A 132 -5.48 -4.93 1.91
N CYS A 133 -5.51 -5.80 0.89
CA CYS A 133 -6.73 -6.28 0.25
C CYS A 133 -7.67 -6.97 1.25
N LEU A 134 -7.13 -7.80 2.15
CA LEU A 134 -7.88 -8.45 3.21
C LEU A 134 -8.51 -7.43 4.16
N MET A 135 -7.77 -6.40 4.58
CA MET A 135 -8.29 -5.35 5.47
C MET A 135 -9.45 -4.58 4.82
N ILE A 136 -9.34 -4.26 3.53
CA ILE A 136 -10.42 -3.61 2.77
C ILE A 136 -11.67 -4.50 2.72
N TYR A 137 -11.51 -5.79 2.45
CA TYR A 137 -12.61 -6.75 2.46
C TYR A 137 -13.27 -6.84 3.84
N LEU A 138 -12.47 -7.03 4.89
CA LEU A 138 -12.96 -7.19 6.26
C LEU A 138 -13.72 -5.95 6.74
N ALA A 139 -13.19 -4.76 6.48
CA ALA A 139 -13.87 -3.51 6.79
C ALA A 139 -15.25 -3.44 6.09
N GLY A 140 -15.31 -3.79 4.81
CA GLY A 140 -16.58 -3.84 4.06
C GLY A 140 -17.55 -4.91 4.57
N TYR A 141 -17.04 -6.08 4.93
CA TYR A 141 -17.82 -7.20 5.45
C TYR A 141 -18.46 -6.88 6.80
N LEU A 142 -17.69 -6.32 7.74
CA LEU A 142 -18.19 -5.93 9.06
C LEU A 142 -19.31 -4.88 8.97
N VAL A 143 -19.19 -3.90 8.06
CA VAL A 143 -20.23 -2.90 7.85
C VAL A 143 -21.52 -3.53 7.28
N ARG A 144 -21.41 -4.47 6.33
CA ARG A 144 -22.57 -5.18 5.76
C ARG A 144 -23.27 -6.04 6.81
N GLN A 145 -22.52 -6.77 7.63
CA GLN A 145 -23.08 -7.61 8.68
C GLN A 145 -23.72 -6.79 9.79
N ASN A 146 -23.11 -5.67 10.21
CA ASN A 146 -23.71 -4.75 11.18
C ASN A 146 -25.08 -4.23 10.71
N LYS A 147 -25.25 -4.00 9.41
CA LYS A 147 -26.53 -3.58 8.83
C LYS A 147 -27.56 -4.72 8.78
N SER A 148 -27.14 -5.99 8.82
CA SER A 148 -28.04 -7.15 8.83
C SER A 148 -28.53 -7.51 10.23
N VAL A 149 -27.77 -7.13 11.28
CA VAL A 149 -28.11 -7.43 12.68
C VAL A 149 -28.83 -6.28 13.40
N ARG A 150 -28.99 -5.13 12.74
CA ARG A 150 -29.80 -3.99 13.19
C ARG A 150 -31.08 -3.89 12.38
#